data_AF-A0A1N7IWW0-F1
#
_entry.id   AF-A0A1N7IWW0-F1
#
_cell.length_a   1.000
_cell.length_b   1.000
_cell.length_c   1.000
_cell.angle_alpha   90.00
_cell.angle_beta   90.00
_cell.angle_gamma   90.00
#
_symmetry.space_group_name_H-M   'P 1'
#
loop_
_entity.id
_entity.type
_entity.pdbx_description
1 polymer ?
#
loop_
_entity_poly.entity_id
_entity_poly.type
_entity_poly.pdbx_seq_one_letter_code
_entity_poly.pdbx_strand_id
1 'polypeptide(L)'
;MINQYINLIKEFEYQKKESENKKIQQQENSFEALTLKVKKKIDFSLLQIGVRSAGYFEYQEFPDKDLSRSRYCIKIHTSQINEYQIYFHIFNEDQNSHIQIRLLKLDTNETTVKELTAELFLQSDFEKLLIQLLQSLHHDQNTGQALSNKSRSTKLLNFIRKVYDHSQNLFKRNNTSHS
;
A
#
# COMPACT_ATOMS: atom_id res chain seq x y z
N MET A 1 -6.54 28.50 56.02
CA MET A 1 -6.54 29.05 54.65
C MET A 1 -5.47 28.43 53.75
N ILE A 2 -4.19 28.33 54.15
CA ILE A 2 -3.11 27.76 53.31
C ILE A 2 -3.41 26.33 52.80
N ASN A 3 -3.96 25.45 53.65
CA ASN A 3 -4.31 24.08 53.25
C ASN A 3 -5.41 24.00 52.17
N GLN A 4 -6.31 25.00 52.09
CA GLN A 4 -7.33 25.06 51.05
C GLN A 4 -6.72 25.41 49.69
N TYR A 5 -5.73 26.31 49.66
CA TYR A 5 -4.99 26.63 48.44
C TYR A 5 -4.14 25.45 47.95
N ILE A 6 -3.50 24.71 48.85
CA ILE A 6 -2.74 23.50 48.49
C ILE A 6 -3.67 22.44 47.86
N ASN A 7 -4.89 22.27 48.39
CA ASN A 7 -5.86 21.34 47.82
C ASN A 7 -6.37 21.80 46.45
N LEU A 8 -6.66 23.10 46.28
CA LEU A 8 -7.05 23.67 44.99
C LEU A 8 -5.98 23.48 43.90
N ILE A 9 -4.71 23.63 44.24
CA ILE A 9 -3.59 23.40 43.30
C ILE A 9 -3.53 21.93 42.90
N LYS A 10 -3.66 21.00 43.85
CA LYS A 10 -3.66 19.55 43.57
C LYS A 10 -4.85 19.12 42.71
N GLU A 11 -6.03 19.67 42.97
CA GLU A 11 -7.23 19.43 42.15
C GLU A 11 -7.04 19.95 40.73
N PHE A 12 -6.45 21.15 40.57
CA PHE A 12 -6.17 21.72 39.26
C PHE A 12 -5.14 20.89 38.46
N GLU A 13 -4.06 20.44 39.10
CA GLU A 13 -3.07 19.56 38.49
C GLU A 13 -3.67 18.20 38.09
N TYR A 14 -4.53 17.64 38.93
CA TYR A 14 -5.24 16.40 38.64
C TYR A 14 -6.17 16.57 37.43
N GLN A 15 -7.00 17.61 37.41
CA GLN A 15 -7.91 17.89 36.30
C GLN A 15 -7.14 18.14 34.99
N LYS A 16 -6.00 18.83 35.05
CA LYS A 16 -5.14 19.04 33.88
C LYS A 16 -4.63 17.72 33.33
N LYS A 17 -4.06 16.85 34.19
CA LYS A 17 -3.61 15.50 33.79
C LYS A 17 -4.75 14.63 33.24
N GLU A 18 -5.92 14.67 33.88
CA GLU A 18 -7.09 13.92 33.42
C GLU A 18 -7.54 14.39 32.03
N SER A 19 -7.51 15.71 31.77
CA SER A 19 -7.82 16.27 30.46
C SER A 19 -6.81 15.89 29.38
N GLU A 20 -5.52 15.84 29.74
CA GLU A 20 -4.43 15.41 28.84
C GLU A 20 -4.58 13.93 28.49
N ASN A 21 -4.85 13.07 29.48
CA ASN A 21 -5.10 11.64 29.26
C ASN A 21 -6.32 11.40 28.36
N LYS A 22 -7.41 12.14 28.56
CA LYS A 22 -8.60 12.07 27.69
C LYS A 22 -8.27 12.46 26.25
N LYS A 23 -7.44 13.50 26.03
CA LYS A 23 -7.00 13.90 24.69
C LYS A 23 -6.14 12.84 24.02
N ILE A 24 -5.19 12.24 24.76
CA ILE A 24 -4.34 11.15 24.25
C ILE A 24 -5.21 9.95 23.84
N GLN A 25 -6.12 9.51 24.71
CA GLN A 25 -6.97 8.35 24.44
C GLN A 25 -7.92 8.58 23.25
N GLN A 26 -8.45 9.79 23.09
CA GLN A 26 -9.23 10.15 21.90
C GLN A 26 -8.40 10.11 20.62
N GLN A 27 -7.15 10.57 20.67
CA GLN A 27 -6.23 10.55 19.55
C GLN A 27 -5.83 9.11 19.18
N GLU A 28 -5.57 8.25 20.17
CA GLU A 28 -5.28 6.83 19.97
C GLU A 28 -6.44 6.10 19.29
N ASN A 29 -7.68 6.30 19.77
CA ASN A 29 -8.88 5.71 19.16
C ASN A 29 -9.08 6.19 17.71
N SER A 30 -8.79 7.47 17.43
CA SER A 30 -8.86 8.04 16.09
C SER A 30 -7.83 7.40 15.15
N PHE A 31 -6.60 7.23 15.65
CA PHE A 31 -5.51 6.61 14.90
C PHE A 31 -5.77 5.12 14.61
N GLU A 32 -6.30 4.37 15.59
CA GLU A 32 -6.69 2.97 15.39
C GLU A 32 -7.82 2.85 14.36
N ALA A 33 -8.85 3.69 14.46
CA ALA A 33 -9.96 3.71 13.51
C ALA A 33 -9.49 4.05 12.08
N LEU A 34 -8.56 5.00 11.95
CA LEU A 34 -7.93 5.32 10.67
C LEU A 34 -7.14 4.14 10.11
N THR A 35 -6.31 3.52 10.95
CA THR A 35 -5.50 2.35 10.61
C THR A 35 -6.39 1.23 10.07
N LEU A 36 -7.49 0.94 10.75
CA LEU A 36 -8.45 -0.07 10.31
C LEU A 36 -9.10 0.28 8.94
N LYS A 37 -9.43 1.55 8.70
CA LYS A 37 -9.97 1.99 7.40
C LYS A 37 -8.96 1.80 6.27
N VAL A 38 -7.70 2.15 6.50
CA VAL A 38 -6.60 1.99 5.54
C VAL A 38 -6.40 0.51 5.21
N LYS A 39 -6.29 -0.36 6.22
CA LYS A 39 -6.15 -1.81 6.03
C LYS A 39 -7.29 -2.38 5.21
N LYS A 40 -8.54 -2.13 5.62
CA LYS A 40 -9.74 -2.58 4.88
C LYS A 40 -9.73 -2.15 3.42
N LYS A 41 -9.28 -0.92 3.12
CA LYS A 41 -9.18 -0.44 1.74
C LYS A 41 -8.17 -1.26 0.94
N ILE A 42 -7.00 -1.54 1.51
CA ILE A 42 -5.95 -2.33 0.86
C ILE A 42 -6.43 -3.76 0.63
N ASP A 43 -6.92 -4.42 1.67
CA ASP A 43 -7.44 -5.79 1.61
C ASP A 43 -8.49 -5.95 0.53
N PHE A 44 -9.48 -5.04 0.54
CA PHE A 44 -10.54 -5.05 -0.44
C PHE A 44 -10.03 -4.82 -1.86
N SER A 45 -9.06 -3.91 -2.04
CA SER A 45 -8.49 -3.63 -3.36
C SER A 45 -7.67 -4.82 -3.88
N LEU A 46 -6.85 -5.45 -3.04
CA LEU A 46 -6.08 -6.64 -3.39
C LEU A 46 -7.01 -7.82 -3.73
N LEU A 47 -8.07 -8.02 -2.96
CA LEU A 47 -9.11 -9.01 -3.25
C LEU A 47 -9.76 -8.77 -4.62
N GLN A 48 -10.15 -7.53 -4.89
CA GLN A 48 -10.75 -7.17 -6.18
C GLN A 48 -9.79 -7.43 -7.36
N ILE A 49 -8.52 -7.08 -7.21
CA ILE A 49 -7.49 -7.34 -8.23
C ILE A 49 -7.34 -8.85 -8.43
N GLY A 50 -7.21 -9.62 -7.35
CA GLY A 50 -7.12 -11.08 -7.38
C GLY A 50 -8.28 -11.72 -8.15
N VAL A 51 -9.53 -11.37 -7.81
CA VAL A 51 -10.74 -11.89 -8.48
C VAL A 51 -10.77 -11.53 -9.97
N ARG A 52 -10.39 -10.29 -10.34
CA ARG A 52 -10.40 -9.83 -11.74
C ARG A 52 -9.25 -10.39 -12.57
N SER A 53 -8.18 -10.84 -11.93
CA SER A 53 -6.95 -11.28 -12.59
C SER A 53 -7.00 -12.69 -13.16
N ALA A 54 -8.09 -13.45 -12.97
CA ALA A 54 -8.23 -14.83 -13.47
C ALA A 54 -7.08 -15.78 -13.06
N GLY A 55 -6.55 -15.62 -11.83
CA GLY A 55 -5.46 -16.45 -11.29
C GLY A 55 -4.06 -15.92 -11.59
N TYR A 56 -3.92 -14.78 -12.26
CA TYR A 56 -2.61 -14.15 -12.50
C TYR A 56 -2.11 -13.31 -11.33
N PHE A 57 -2.93 -13.08 -10.31
CA PHE A 57 -2.59 -12.30 -9.12
C PHE A 57 -3.02 -13.05 -7.86
N GLU A 58 -2.05 -13.29 -6.99
CA GLU A 58 -2.25 -13.84 -5.66
C GLU A 58 -1.72 -12.85 -4.63
N TYR A 59 -2.35 -12.80 -3.47
CA TYR A 59 -1.82 -12.04 -2.35
C TYR A 59 -2.03 -12.79 -1.03
N GLN A 60 -1.11 -12.55 -0.10
CA GLN A 60 -1.16 -13.08 1.26
C GLN A 60 -0.75 -11.98 2.24
N GLU A 61 -1.60 -11.71 3.22
CA GLU A 61 -1.23 -10.86 4.34
C GLU A 61 -0.33 -11.63 5.32
N PHE A 62 0.71 -10.97 5.81
CA PHE A 62 1.46 -11.38 6.99
C PHE A 62 1.12 -10.43 8.12
N PRO A 63 0.43 -10.92 9.16
CA PRO A 63 0.08 -10.09 10.30
C PRO A 63 1.36 -9.59 10.97
N ASP A 64 1.40 -8.30 11.24
CA ASP A 64 2.42 -7.67 12.07
C ASP A 64 1.88 -7.52 13.51
N LYS A 65 2.77 -7.49 14.50
CA LYS A 65 2.40 -7.23 15.89
C LYS A 65 1.96 -5.77 16.07
N ASP A 66 2.49 -4.88 15.24
CA ASP A 66 2.15 -3.46 15.23
C ASP A 66 0.95 -3.20 14.33
N LEU A 67 -0.14 -2.69 14.90
CA LEU A 67 -1.36 -2.35 14.15
C LEU A 67 -1.09 -1.32 13.06
N SER A 68 -0.16 -0.40 13.25
CA SER A 68 0.20 0.64 12.29
C SER A 68 0.98 0.11 11.08
N ARG A 69 1.39 -1.17 11.13
CA ARG A 69 2.14 -1.84 10.08
C ARG A 69 1.35 -2.99 9.49
N SER A 70 1.55 -3.22 8.20
CA SER A 70 1.00 -4.39 7.53
C SER A 70 1.93 -4.79 6.40
N ARG A 71 2.05 -6.10 6.19
CA ARG A 71 2.89 -6.66 5.13
C ARG A 71 2.05 -7.60 4.29
N TYR A 72 2.16 -7.47 2.99
CA TYR A 72 1.51 -8.34 2.02
C TYR A 72 2.57 -8.92 1.09
N CYS A 73 2.55 -10.22 0.83
CA CYS A 73 3.20 -10.76 -0.37
C CYS A 73 2.18 -10.71 -1.50
N ILE A 74 2.65 -10.29 -2.67
CA ILE A 74 1.89 -10.32 -3.91
C ILE A 74 2.70 -11.13 -4.91
N LYS A 75 2.04 -12.11 -5.52
CA LYS A 75 2.60 -12.89 -6.62
C LYS A 75 1.86 -12.53 -7.90
N ILE A 76 2.61 -12.16 -8.92
CA ILE A 76 2.07 -11.88 -10.25
C ILE A 76 2.60 -12.93 -11.20
N HIS A 77 1.70 -13.78 -11.67
CA HIS A 77 2.00 -14.86 -12.59
C HIS A 77 1.97 -14.29 -14.00
N THR A 78 3.13 -14.15 -14.63
CA THR A 78 3.26 -13.74 -16.05
C THR A 78 3.93 -14.85 -16.84
N SER A 79 4.87 -14.55 -17.75
CA SER A 79 5.76 -15.58 -18.33
C SER A 79 6.71 -16.18 -17.28
N GLN A 80 7.00 -15.40 -16.23
CA GLN A 80 7.70 -15.80 -15.02
C GLN A 80 6.86 -15.40 -13.80
N ILE A 81 7.04 -16.10 -12.68
CA ILE A 81 6.41 -15.72 -11.41
C ILE A 81 7.27 -14.62 -10.80
N ASN A 82 6.69 -13.42 -10.67
CA ASN A 82 7.32 -12.32 -9.95
C ASN A 82 6.71 -12.20 -8.57
N GLU A 83 7.53 -12.27 -7.53
CA GLU A 83 7.10 -12.10 -6.15
C GLU A 83 7.52 -10.74 -5.61
N TYR A 84 6.57 -10.06 -5.00
CA TYR A 84 6.75 -8.74 -4.40
C TYR A 84 6.30 -8.77 -2.94
N GLN A 85 6.90 -7.91 -2.12
CA GLN A 85 6.39 -7.60 -0.79
C GLN A 85 5.99 -6.13 -0.72
N ILE A 86 4.73 -5.89 -0.32
CA ILE A 86 4.26 -4.56 0.05
C ILE A 86 4.30 -4.41 1.55
N TYR A 87 4.93 -3.33 2.00
CA TYR A 87 4.94 -2.87 3.37
C TYR A 87 4.14 -1.58 3.46
N PHE A 88 3.21 -1.55 4.41
CA PHE A 88 2.48 -0.35 4.80
C PHE A 88 2.91 0.05 6.19
N HIS A 89 3.14 1.35 6.37
CA HIS A 89 3.40 1.95 7.67
C HIS A 89 2.59 3.23 7.77
N ILE A 90 1.76 3.31 8.80
CA ILE A 90 0.97 4.49 9.13
C ILE A 90 1.65 5.16 10.32
N PHE A 91 1.93 6.45 10.22
CA PHE A 91 2.55 7.21 11.29
C PHE A 91 1.97 8.62 11.35
N ASN A 92 2.16 9.30 12.47
CA ASN A 92 1.73 10.69 12.60
C ASN A 92 2.94 11.62 12.47
N GLU A 93 2.81 12.65 11.66
CA GLU A 93 3.78 13.73 11.48
C GLU A 93 2.99 15.05 11.39
N ASP A 94 3.44 16.09 12.11
CA ASP A 94 2.80 17.41 12.10
C ASP A 94 1.26 17.40 12.29
N GLN A 95 0.78 16.59 13.23
CA GLN A 95 -0.65 16.38 13.54
C GLN A 95 -1.47 15.68 12.44
N ASN A 96 -0.85 15.30 11.32
CA ASN A 96 -1.47 14.55 10.25
C ASN A 96 -1.02 13.10 10.29
N SER A 97 -1.88 12.19 9.83
CA SER A 97 -1.49 10.80 9.62
C SER A 97 -1.00 10.61 8.20
N HIS A 98 0.16 9.99 8.07
CA HIS A 98 0.86 9.67 6.83
C HIS A 98 0.87 8.17 6.62
N ILE A 99 0.93 7.77 5.36
CA ILE A 99 0.99 6.37 4.92
C ILE A 99 2.18 6.24 3.99
N GLN A 100 3.15 5.45 4.43
CA GLN A 100 4.27 5.02 3.62
C GLN A 100 3.99 3.62 3.07
N ILE A 101 4.14 3.48 1.76
CA ILE A 101 3.93 2.25 0.99
C ILE A 101 5.27 1.91 0.35
N ARG A 102 5.88 0.81 0.77
CA ARG A 102 7.12 0.31 0.19
C ARG A 102 6.83 -0.98 -0.56
N LEU A 103 7.28 -1.06 -1.81
CA LEU A 103 7.20 -2.27 -2.63
C LEU A 103 8.63 -2.78 -2.86
N LEU A 104 8.87 -4.03 -2.48
CA LEU A 104 10.13 -4.75 -2.62
C LEU A 104 9.95 -5.87 -3.64
N LYS A 105 10.86 -5.98 -4.61
CA LYS A 105 10.94 -7.12 -5.53
C LYS A 105 11.89 -8.17 -4.92
N LEU A 106 11.42 -9.41 -4.73
CA LEU A 106 12.14 -10.39 -3.91
C LEU A 106 13.38 -11.01 -4.58
N ASP A 107 13.41 -11.09 -5.91
CA ASP A 107 14.51 -11.67 -6.66
C ASP A 107 15.73 -10.74 -6.74
N THR A 108 15.49 -9.43 -6.94
CA THR A 108 16.53 -8.40 -7.11
C THR A 108 16.78 -7.58 -5.86
N ASN A 109 15.92 -7.67 -4.84
CA ASN A 109 15.87 -6.77 -3.69
C ASN A 109 15.70 -5.28 -4.06
N GLU A 110 15.21 -4.98 -5.27
CA GLU A 110 14.89 -3.61 -5.67
C GLU A 110 13.68 -3.11 -4.89
N THR A 111 13.75 -1.86 -4.44
CA THR A 111 12.70 -1.26 -3.62
C THR A 111 12.27 0.09 -4.16
N THR A 112 10.97 0.35 -4.07
CA THR A 112 10.37 1.67 -4.34
C THR A 112 9.50 2.05 -3.16
N VAL A 113 9.39 3.35 -2.89
CA VAL A 113 8.63 3.88 -1.76
C VAL A 113 7.76 5.03 -2.23
N LYS A 114 6.51 5.05 -1.78
CA LYS A 114 5.59 6.16 -1.96
C LYS A 114 5.01 6.56 -0.62
N GLU A 115 5.00 7.85 -0.35
CA GLU A 115 4.36 8.42 0.83
C GLU A 115 3.24 9.36 0.44
N LEU A 116 2.15 9.31 1.20
CA LEU A 116 0.94 10.12 1.02
C LEU A 116 0.36 10.42 2.40
N THR A 117 -0.39 11.52 2.54
CA THR A 117 -1.27 11.69 3.69
C THR A 117 -2.37 10.63 3.65
N ALA A 118 -2.88 10.25 4.82
CA ALA A 118 -3.93 9.25 4.92
C ALA A 118 -5.22 9.70 4.22
N GLU A 119 -5.52 10.99 4.23
CA GLU A 119 -6.63 11.58 3.48
C GLU A 119 -6.48 11.34 1.97
N LEU A 120 -5.34 11.71 1.39
CA LEU A 120 -5.07 11.52 -0.04
C LEU A 120 -5.10 10.04 -0.41
N PHE A 121 -4.55 9.17 0.42
CA PHE A 121 -4.60 7.74 0.19
C PHE A 121 -6.03 7.20 0.19
N LEU A 122 -6.87 7.59 1.16
CA LEU A 122 -8.25 7.14 1.25
C LEU A 122 -9.11 7.61 0.07
N GLN A 123 -8.76 8.72 -0.57
CA GLN A 123 -9.41 9.19 -1.80
C GLN A 123 -8.81 8.59 -3.09
N SER A 124 -7.57 8.10 -3.02
CA SER A 124 -6.86 7.55 -4.19
C SER A 124 -7.40 6.21 -4.70
N ASP A 125 -7.06 5.87 -5.93
CA ASP A 125 -7.28 4.52 -6.48
C ASP A 125 -6.04 3.65 -6.18
N PHE A 126 -6.20 2.69 -5.25
CA PHE A 126 -5.08 1.86 -4.81
C PHE A 126 -4.51 1.00 -5.94
N GLU A 127 -5.35 0.49 -6.84
CA GLU A 127 -4.90 -0.33 -7.97
C GLU A 127 -3.98 0.48 -8.88
N LYS A 128 -4.34 1.75 -9.16
CA LYS A 128 -3.46 2.66 -9.92
C LYS A 128 -2.15 2.95 -9.21
N LEU A 129 -2.19 3.15 -7.89
CA LEU A 129 -1.00 3.39 -7.10
C LEU A 129 -0.07 2.16 -7.12
N LEU A 130 -0.62 0.96 -6.97
CA LEU A 130 0.13 -0.29 -7.08
C LEU A 130 0.78 -0.45 -8.46
N ILE A 131 0.04 -0.15 -9.53
CA ILE A 131 0.57 -0.15 -10.90
C ILE A 131 1.74 0.82 -11.04
N GLN A 132 1.64 2.04 -10.49
CA GLN A 132 2.72 3.03 -10.55
C GLN A 132 3.97 2.53 -9.80
N LEU A 133 3.80 1.93 -8.64
CA LEU A 133 4.91 1.33 -7.88
C LEU A 133 5.58 0.21 -8.68
N LEU A 134 4.80 -0.73 -9.23
CA LEU A 134 5.32 -1.80 -10.07
C LEU A 134 6.07 -1.26 -11.29
N GLN A 135 5.50 -0.25 -11.97
CA GLN A 135 6.17 0.41 -13.10
C GLN A 135 7.50 1.05 -12.68
N SER A 136 7.57 1.69 -11.52
CA SER A 136 8.81 2.30 -11.04
C SER A 136 9.93 1.28 -10.76
N LEU A 137 9.59 0.04 -10.38
CA LEU A 137 10.58 -1.03 -10.22
C LEU A 137 11.06 -1.61 -11.55
N HIS A 138 10.19 -1.62 -12.57
CA HIS A 138 10.53 -2.16 -13.89
C HIS A 138 11.04 -1.10 -14.88
N HIS A 139 11.00 0.18 -14.51
CA HIS A 139 11.56 1.27 -15.30
C HIS A 139 12.94 1.68 -14.80
N ASP A 140 13.93 0.94 -15.30
CA ASP A 140 15.23 1.48 -15.66
C ASP A 140 15.42 1.22 -17.16
N GLN A 141 14.74 2.00 -18.00
CA GLN A 141 15.12 2.31 -19.39
C GLN A 141 14.13 3.31 -20.02
N ASN A 142 14.61 4.56 -20.10
CA ASN A 142 14.23 5.63 -21.03
C ASN A 142 12.94 6.45 -20.80
N THR A 143 13.22 7.68 -20.36
CA THR A 143 12.63 8.97 -20.80
C THR A 143 11.21 9.33 -20.40
N GLY A 144 11.11 10.47 -19.73
CA GLY A 144 9.87 11.11 -19.33
C GLY A 144 8.95 11.40 -20.51
N GLN A 145 7.70 10.99 -20.34
CA GLN A 145 6.54 11.65 -20.94
C GLN A 145 5.35 11.44 -20.02
N ALA A 146 4.94 12.53 -19.37
CA ALA A 146 3.63 12.66 -18.75
C ALA A 146 2.57 12.37 -19.81
N LEU A 147 1.82 11.26 -19.64
CA LEU A 147 0.79 10.84 -20.58
C LEU A 147 -0.47 10.41 -19.82
N SER A 148 -1.39 11.36 -19.76
CA SER A 148 -2.86 11.31 -19.65
C SER A 148 -3.55 10.15 -18.90
N ASN A 149 -4.28 10.55 -17.87
CA ASN A 149 -4.94 9.77 -16.81
C ASN A 149 -6.26 9.05 -17.16
N LYS A 150 -6.54 8.66 -18.42
CA LYS A 150 -7.86 8.03 -18.73
C LYS A 150 -7.84 6.71 -19.51
N SER A 151 -6.68 6.24 -19.97
CA SER A 151 -6.62 5.10 -20.92
C SER A 151 -5.68 3.95 -20.50
N ARG A 152 -5.07 4.01 -19.30
CA ARG A 152 -3.86 3.22 -18.98
C ARG A 152 -4.03 1.96 -18.13
N SER A 153 -5.09 1.76 -17.32
CA SER A 153 -5.30 0.48 -16.60
C SER A 153 -5.49 -0.69 -17.57
N THR A 154 -6.29 -0.52 -18.62
CA THR A 154 -6.44 -1.51 -19.68
C THR A 154 -5.16 -1.68 -20.51
N LYS A 155 -4.29 -0.67 -20.61
CA LYS A 155 -3.04 -0.78 -21.38
C LYS A 155 -1.96 -1.58 -20.69
N LEU A 156 -1.87 -1.62 -19.36
CA LEU A 156 -0.92 -2.49 -18.68
C LEU A 156 -1.38 -3.95 -18.72
N LEU A 157 -2.66 -4.24 -18.48
CA LEU A 157 -3.23 -5.57 -18.70
C LEU A 157 -3.12 -6.00 -20.17
N ASN A 158 -3.35 -5.07 -21.12
CA ASN A 158 -3.16 -5.34 -22.54
C ASN A 158 -1.68 -5.44 -22.94
N PHE A 159 -0.75 -4.79 -22.23
CA PHE A 159 0.68 -4.94 -22.43
C PHE A 159 1.14 -6.31 -21.94
N ILE A 160 0.71 -6.71 -20.75
CA ILE A 160 0.89 -8.07 -20.21
C ILE A 160 0.33 -9.11 -21.20
N ARG A 161 -0.87 -8.86 -21.75
CA ARG A 161 -1.49 -9.69 -22.79
C ARG A 161 -0.75 -9.70 -24.14
N LYS A 162 -0.21 -8.56 -24.59
CA LYS A 162 0.58 -8.48 -25.83
C LYS A 162 1.94 -9.15 -25.72
N VAL A 163 2.61 -9.01 -24.59
CA VAL A 163 3.87 -9.72 -24.29
C VAL A 163 3.62 -11.23 -24.27
N TYR A 164 2.47 -11.65 -23.72
CA TYR A 164 2.01 -13.04 -23.76
C TYR A 164 1.75 -13.57 -25.19
N ASP A 165 0.96 -12.85 -26.00
CA ASP A 165 0.66 -13.27 -27.39
C ASP A 165 1.92 -13.35 -28.27
N HIS A 166 2.90 -12.48 -28.02
CA HIS A 166 4.18 -12.51 -28.72
C HIS A 166 5.00 -13.76 -28.33
N SER A 167 5.04 -14.12 -27.03
CA SER A 167 5.74 -15.31 -26.56
C SER A 167 5.13 -16.62 -27.08
N GLN A 168 3.81 -16.72 -27.17
CA GLN A 168 3.11 -17.91 -27.70
C GLN A 168 3.37 -18.13 -29.20
N ASN A 169 3.54 -17.06 -29.97
CA ASN A 169 3.87 -17.15 -31.39
C ASN A 169 5.33 -17.60 -31.65
N LEU A 170 6.24 -17.31 -30.71
CA LEU A 170 7.62 -17.79 -30.76
C LEU A 170 7.70 -19.30 -30.41
N PHE A 171 6.93 -19.75 -29.41
CA PHE A 171 6.83 -21.18 -29.09
C PHE A 171 6.19 -22.01 -30.21
N LYS A 172 5.16 -21.48 -30.89
CA LYS A 172 4.54 -22.16 -32.05
C LYS A 172 5.48 -22.27 -33.25
N ARG A 173 6.31 -21.25 -33.53
CA ARG A 173 7.27 -21.27 -34.64
C ARG A 173 8.41 -22.28 -34.44
N ASN A 174 8.85 -22.48 -33.20
CA ASN A 174 9.93 -23.42 -32.89
C ASN A 174 9.48 -24.89 -32.90
N ASN A 175 8.18 -25.16 -32.77
CA ASN A 175 7.63 -26.52 -32.80
C ASN A 175 7.14 -26.97 -34.19
N THR A 176 7.09 -26.08 -35.18
CA THR A 176 6.74 -26.41 -36.57
C THR A 176 7.94 -26.72 -37.47
N SER A 177 9.16 -26.60 -36.96
CA SER A 177 10.42 -26.88 -37.69
C SER A 177 10.96 -28.30 -37.51
N HIS A 178 10.19 -29.19 -36.88
CA HIS A 178 10.49 -30.63 -36.73
C HIS A 178 9.33 -31.52 -37.19
N SER A 179 8.82 -31.24 -38.39
CA SER A 179 7.94 -32.16 -39.13
C SER A 179 8.32 -32.14 -40.61
#